data_AF-A0AAQ4NMZ8-F1
#
_entry.id   AF-A0AAQ4NMZ8-F1
#
_cell.length_a   1.000
_cell.length_b   1.000
_cell.length_c   1.000
_cell.angle_alpha   90.00
_cell.angle_beta   90.00
_cell.angle_gamma   90.00
#
_symmetry.space_group_name_H-M   'P 1'
#
loop_
_entity.id
_entity.type
_entity.pdbx_description
1 polymer ?
#
loop_
_entity_poly.entity_id
_entity_poly.type
_entity_poly.pdbx_seq_one_letter_code
_entity_poly.pdbx_strand_id
1 'polypeptide(L)'
;MSLFKARDWWSAALGEGEEFDQGCLCVGNVDNSSTGHDKVVVGSYMGMLRVFSPHAKDKTSEGGQAEALLLEVQLQNAIIQVEVGKFVS
;
A
#
# COMPACT_ATOMS: atom_id res chain seq x y z
N MET A 1 -20.10 -18.14 12.69
CA MET A 1 -18.97 -18.53 11.82
C MET A 1 -19.32 -18.18 10.39
N SER A 2 -18.47 -17.44 9.68
CA SER A 2 -18.74 -17.10 8.27
C SER A 2 -18.55 -18.34 7.38
N LEU A 3 -19.50 -18.58 6.47
CA LEU A 3 -19.43 -19.64 5.47
C LEU A 3 -18.34 -19.36 4.41
N PHE A 4 -17.97 -18.07 4.22
CA PHE A 4 -16.96 -17.63 3.28
C PHE A 4 -15.84 -16.90 4.03
N LYS A 5 -14.59 -17.27 3.73
CA LYS A 5 -13.39 -16.58 4.24
C LYS A 5 -12.66 -15.97 3.07
N ALA A 6 -12.09 -14.78 3.28
CA ALA A 6 -11.13 -14.21 2.34
C ALA A 6 -9.94 -15.17 2.21
N ARG A 7 -9.42 -15.31 1.00
CA ARG A 7 -8.16 -16.01 0.75
C ARG A 7 -7.07 -14.98 0.79
N ASP A 8 -6.43 -14.88 1.94
CA ASP A 8 -5.31 -13.96 2.14
C ASP A 8 -4.07 -14.53 1.46
N TRP A 9 -3.46 -13.73 0.60
CA TRP A 9 -2.20 -14.06 -0.09
C TRP A 9 -1.09 -13.05 0.25
N TRP A 10 -1.48 -11.86 0.71
CA TRP A 10 -0.60 -10.84 1.24
C TRP A 10 -1.38 -9.97 2.24
N SER A 11 -0.71 -9.57 3.31
CA SER A 11 -1.21 -8.60 4.29
C SER A 11 -0.04 -7.89 4.94
N ALA A 12 -0.28 -6.69 5.48
CA ALA A 12 0.70 -5.91 6.20
C ALA A 12 0.03 -5.18 7.37
N ALA A 13 0.71 -5.14 8.51
CA ALA A 13 0.36 -4.26 9.62
C ALA A 13 1.25 -3.02 9.53
N LEU A 14 0.66 -1.83 9.57
CA LEU A 14 1.37 -0.58 9.29
C LEU A 14 1.61 0.21 10.58
N GLY A 15 2.87 0.31 10.96
CA GLY A 15 3.31 1.07 12.13
C GLY A 15 2.76 0.58 13.46
N GLU A 16 3.07 1.32 14.52
CA GLU A 16 2.50 1.14 15.85
C GLU A 16 1.66 2.37 16.20
N GLY A 17 0.37 2.15 16.44
CA GLY A 17 -0.56 3.23 16.79
C GLY A 17 -0.87 4.20 15.65
N GLU A 18 -0.56 3.86 14.40
CA GLU A 18 -0.95 4.67 13.24
C GLU A 18 -2.46 4.63 13.01
N GLU A 19 -3.02 5.77 12.62
CA GLU A 19 -4.44 5.95 12.32
C GLU A 19 -4.65 6.24 10.83
N PHE A 20 -5.74 5.69 10.31
CA PHE A 20 -6.14 5.73 8.91
C PHE A 20 -7.66 5.86 8.81
N ASP A 21 -8.15 6.41 7.70
CA ASP A 21 -9.59 6.49 7.39
C ASP A 21 -9.83 6.31 5.88
N GLN A 22 -11.06 6.53 5.43
CA GLN A 22 -11.40 6.64 4.03
C GLN A 22 -10.52 7.69 3.33
N GLY A 23 -9.93 7.31 2.20
CA GLY A 23 -9.03 8.16 1.42
C GLY A 23 -7.54 7.92 1.70
N CYS A 24 -7.19 7.26 2.81
CA CYS A 24 -5.81 6.90 3.13
C CYS A 24 -5.22 5.78 2.26
N LEU A 25 -6.03 5.13 1.41
CA LEU A 25 -5.63 4.02 0.54
C LEU A 25 -5.96 4.36 -0.91
N CYS A 26 -4.96 4.22 -1.80
CA CYS A 26 -5.14 4.30 -3.24
C CYS A 26 -4.45 3.10 -3.92
N VAL A 27 -5.02 2.62 -5.02
CA VAL A 27 -4.44 1.56 -5.84
C VAL A 27 -4.30 2.08 -7.27
N GLY A 28 -3.10 2.02 -7.82
CA GLY A 28 -2.83 2.44 -9.19
C GLY A 28 -1.37 2.26 -9.60
N ASN A 29 -1.11 2.32 -10.91
CA ASN A 29 0.23 2.27 -11.50
C ASN A 29 1.02 3.57 -11.29
N VAL A 30 1.28 3.91 -10.02
CA VAL A 30 1.89 5.18 -9.60
C VAL A 30 3.32 5.41 -10.13
N ASP A 31 4.05 4.34 -10.42
CA ASP A 31 5.41 4.37 -10.99
C ASP A 31 5.42 4.36 -12.53
N ASN A 32 4.24 4.33 -13.18
CA ASN A 32 4.07 4.21 -14.62
C ASN A 32 4.81 3.01 -15.24
N SER A 33 4.91 1.90 -14.51
CA SER A 33 5.58 0.69 -15.00
C SER A 33 4.91 0.15 -16.27
N SER A 34 5.72 -0.32 -17.22
CA SER A 34 5.26 -0.90 -18.49
C SER A 34 4.53 -2.23 -18.32
N THR A 35 4.69 -2.91 -17.18
CA THR A 35 3.90 -4.11 -16.84
C THR A 35 2.45 -3.78 -16.54
N GLY A 36 2.14 -2.52 -16.23
CA GLY A 36 0.80 -2.05 -15.90
C GLY A 36 0.29 -2.55 -14.55
N HIS A 37 1.13 -3.17 -13.72
CA HIS A 37 0.72 -3.63 -12.39
C HIS A 37 0.47 -2.45 -11.46
N ASP A 38 -0.64 -2.48 -10.74
CA ASP A 38 -0.94 -1.48 -9.72
C ASP A 38 -0.10 -1.68 -8.46
N LYS A 39 0.05 -0.59 -7.71
CA LYS A 39 0.73 -0.54 -6.42
C LYS A 39 -0.28 -0.08 -5.38
N VAL A 40 -0.06 -0.51 -4.15
CA VAL A 40 -0.87 -0.09 -3.00
C VAL A 40 -0.18 1.11 -2.37
N VAL A 41 -0.84 2.26 -2.38
CA VAL A 41 -0.35 3.50 -1.76
C VAL A 41 -1.15 3.75 -0.50
N VAL A 42 -0.47 3.93 0.63
CA VAL A 42 -1.11 4.19 1.93
C VAL A 42 -0.49 5.42 2.59
N GLY A 43 -1.32 6.35 3.05
CA GLY A 43 -0.91 7.49 3.85
C GLY A 43 -1.59 7.49 5.21
N SER A 44 -0.84 7.68 6.30
CA SER A 44 -1.39 7.75 7.66
C SER A 44 -1.56 9.18 8.17
N TYR A 45 -2.37 9.34 9.21
CA TYR A 45 -2.53 10.61 9.93
C TYR A 45 -1.27 11.05 10.69
N MET A 46 -0.29 10.16 10.82
CA MET A 46 1.01 10.45 11.42
C MET A 46 2.00 10.97 10.39
N GLY A 47 1.60 11.07 9.11
CA GLY A 47 2.44 11.55 8.03
C GLY A 47 3.27 10.47 7.34
N MET A 48 3.06 9.19 7.65
CA MET A 48 3.76 8.10 6.99
C MET A 48 3.13 7.78 5.64
N LEU A 49 3.89 7.96 4.56
CA LEU A 49 3.53 7.53 3.21
C LEU A 49 4.28 6.26 2.86
N ARG A 50 3.54 5.23 2.46
CA ARG A 50 4.08 3.93 2.04
C ARG A 50 3.55 3.53 0.67
N VAL A 51 4.41 2.91 -0.14
CA VAL A 51 4.04 2.31 -1.42
C VAL A 51 4.47 0.86 -1.42
N PHE A 52 3.54 -0.04 -1.71
CA PHE A 52 3.79 -1.47 -1.81
C PHE A 52 3.53 -1.97 -3.23
N SER A 53 4.34 -2.92 -3.67
CA SER A 53 4.05 -3.77 -4.83
C SER A 53 4.03 -5.22 -4.36
N PRO A 54 2.87 -5.70 -3.88
CA PRO A 54 2.73 -7.09 -3.47
C PRO A 54 2.88 -8.00 -4.69
N HIS A 55 3.96 -8.76 -4.77
CA HIS A 55 4.19 -9.71 -5.85
C HIS A 55 3.65 -11.09 -5.43
N ALA A 56 2.85 -11.72 -6.28
CA ALA A 56 2.35 -13.08 -6.04
C ALA A 56 3.40 -14.17 -6.31
N LYS A 57 4.69 -13.82 -6.38
CA LYS A 57 5.73 -14.76 -6.81
C LYS A 57 6.14 -15.65 -5.65
N ASP A 58 5.86 -16.92 -5.87
CA ASP A 58 6.30 -18.11 -5.17
C ASP A 58 5.62 -18.41 -3.84
N LYS A 59 4.75 -19.43 -3.89
CA LYS A 59 4.15 -20.17 -2.77
C LYS A 59 5.19 -20.76 -1.78
N THR A 60 6.47 -20.45 -1.94
CA THR A 60 7.61 -20.97 -1.18
C THR A 60 8.40 -19.87 -0.47
N SER A 61 8.20 -18.60 -0.80
CA SER A 61 8.74 -17.49 -0.02
C SER A 61 7.62 -16.97 0.88
N GLU A 62 7.80 -17.09 2.19
CA GLU A 62 7.16 -16.21 3.17
C GLU A 62 7.71 -14.78 2.99
N GLY A 63 7.61 -14.24 1.76
CA GLY A 63 8.10 -12.94 1.37
C GLY A 63 7.29 -11.88 2.09
N GLY A 64 7.81 -11.46 3.24
CA GLY A 64 7.11 -10.59 4.17
C GLY A 64 6.88 -9.18 3.63
N GLN A 65 6.24 -8.36 4.45
CA GLN A 65 5.98 -6.93 4.21
C GLN A 65 7.20 -6.16 3.69
N ALA A 66 8.43 -6.53 4.09
CA ALA A 66 9.67 -5.88 3.67
C ALA A 66 9.99 -6.05 2.18
N GLU A 67 9.65 -7.18 1.56
CA GLU A 67 9.90 -7.40 0.12
C GLU A 67 8.89 -6.69 -0.78
N ALA A 68 7.69 -6.44 -0.25
CA ALA A 68 6.65 -5.73 -0.96
C ALA A 68 6.78 -4.20 -0.84
N LEU A 69 7.45 -3.68 0.19
CA LEU A 69 7.60 -2.25 0.45
C LEU A 69 8.60 -1.61 -0.53
N LEU A 70 8.11 -0.73 -1.40
CA LEU A 70 8.93 0.00 -2.37
C LEU A 70 9.43 1.34 -1.83
N LEU A 71 8.60 2.02 -1.03
CA LEU A 71 8.87 3.34 -0.48
C LEU A 71 8.25 3.46 0.90
N GLU A 72 9.00 4.05 1.83
CA GLU A 72 8.49 4.55 3.10
C GLU A 72 9.11 5.92 3.37
N VAL A 73 8.27 6.92 3.65
CA VAL A 73 8.72 8.29 3.94
C VAL A 73 7.83 8.95 4.98
N GLN A 74 8.45 9.64 5.93
CA GLN A 74 7.78 10.47 6.94
C GLN A 74 7.65 11.90 6.40
N LEU A 75 6.43 12.33 6.15
CA LEU A 75 6.07 13.71 5.86
C LEU A 75 5.81 14.48 7.16
N GLN A 76 5.86 15.81 7.10
CA GLN A 76 5.72 16.65 8.30
C GLN A 76 4.29 16.69 8.88
N ASN A 77 3.28 16.39 8.07
CA ASN A 77 1.87 16.57 8.41
C ASN A 77 1.07 15.30 8.11
N ALA A 78 -0.11 15.21 8.73
CA ALA A 78 -1.09 14.16 8.49
C ALA A 78 -1.47 14.03 7.00
N ILE A 79 -1.57 12.79 6.51
CA ILE A 79 -2.04 12.51 5.15
C ILE A 79 -3.52 12.18 5.21
N ILE A 80 -4.36 13.09 4.72
CA ILE A 80 -5.82 12.93 4.73
C ILE A 80 -6.31 12.08 3.55
N GLN A 81 -5.66 12.23 2.39
CA GLN A 81 -6.08 11.54 1.16
C GLN A 81 -4.88 11.33 0.23
N VAL A 82 -4.88 10.18 -0.44
CA VAL A 82 -3.93 9.84 -1.51
C VAL A 82 -4.70 9.49 -2.77
N GLU A 83 -4.26 10.00 -3.93
CA GLU A 83 -4.82 9.68 -5.24
C GLU A 83 -3.72 9.51 -6.28
N VAL A 84 -4.00 8.73 -7.33
CA VAL A 84 -3.13 8.53 -8.47
C VAL A 84 -3.83 9.04 -9.73
N GLY A 85 -3.18 9.94 -10.46
CA GLY A 85 -3.76 10.58 -11.64
C GLY A 85 -2.75 11.39 -12.44
N LYS A 86 -3.21 11.95 -13.56
CA LYS A 86 -2.39 12.83 -14.42
C LYS A 86 -2.49 14.27 -13.89
N PHE A 87 -1.76 14.54 -12.82
CA PHE A 87 -1.81 15.85 -12.13
C PHE A 87 -0.82 16.89 -12.68
N VAL A 88 0.02 16.52 -13.65
CA VAL A 88 0.98 17.40 -14.31
C VAL A 88 0.53 17.65 -15.74
N SER A 89 0.52 18.92 -16.17
CA SER A 89 0.10 19.40 -17.50
C SER A 89 1.18 19.30 -18.56
#